data_AF-A0ABD2PA67-F1
#
_entry.id   AF-A0ABD2PA67-F1
#
_cell.length_a   1.000
_cell.length_b   1.000
_cell.length_c   1.000
_cell.angle_alpha   90.00
_cell.angle_beta   90.00
_cell.angle_gamma   90.00
#
_symmetry.space_group_name_H-M   'P 1'
#
loop_
_entity.id
_entity.type
_entity.pdbx_description
1 polymer ?
#
loop_
_entity_poly.entity_id
_entity_poly.type
_entity_poly.pdbx_seq_one_letter_code
_entity_poly.pdbx_strand_id
1 'polypeptide(L)'
;MNEYFCTIGKEVVSEITTQHQITNGDNNFAEVHNDVSIYMKSTDDQEIEGVLSELKENAAPGHDQITVRDIENIKESIVPNLTKLVNKVLISGIFPQEQKVSKFSPIYKSDRKDHI
;
A
#
# COMPACT_ATOMS: atom_id res chain seq x y z
N MET A 1 -2.52 27.58 24.59
CA MET A 1 -3.12 26.69 23.56
C MET A 1 -2.50 27.08 22.23
N ASN A 2 -2.18 26.14 21.35
CA ASN A 2 -1.52 26.48 20.09
C ASN A 2 -2.57 27.01 19.09
N GLU A 3 -2.64 28.34 18.95
CA GLU A 3 -3.64 29.01 18.10
C GLU A 3 -3.59 28.50 16.66
N TYR A 4 -2.41 28.23 16.12
CA TYR A 4 -2.23 27.72 14.77
C TYR A 4 -3.02 26.43 14.51
N PHE A 5 -2.92 25.42 15.39
CA PHE A 5 -3.66 24.17 15.20
C PHE A 5 -5.16 24.31 15.51
N CYS A 6 -5.57 25.37 16.22
CA CYS A 6 -6.97 25.65 16.49
C CYS A 6 -7.66 26.44 15.37
N THR A 7 -6.92 27.22 14.57
CA THR A 7 -7.48 28.07 13.50
C THR A 7 -7.28 27.53 12.10
N ILE A 8 -6.21 26.77 11.85
CA ILE A 8 -5.85 26.33 10.50
C ILE A 8 -6.97 25.57 9.77
N GLY A 9 -7.76 24.76 10.49
CA GLY A 9 -8.89 24.05 9.88
C GLY A 9 -9.99 24.99 9.37
N LYS A 10 -10.28 26.08 10.10
CA LYS A 10 -11.28 27.08 9.68
C LYS A 10 -10.75 27.92 8.52
N GLU A 11 -9.47 28.28 8.56
CA GLU A 11 -8.80 29.05 7.51
C GLU A 11 -8.79 28.28 6.18
N VAL A 12 -8.36 27.03 6.18
CA VAL A 12 -8.32 26.17 4.97
C VAL A 12 -9.70 25.99 4.35
N VAL A 13 -10.74 25.76 5.16
CA VAL A 13 -12.12 25.61 4.67
C VAL A 13 -12.64 26.91 4.05
N SER A 14 -12.31 28.05 4.65
CA SER A 14 -12.65 29.37 4.11
C SER A 14 -11.98 29.63 2.77
N GLU A 15 -10.69 29.29 2.64
CA GLU A 15 -9.94 29.44 1.40
C GLU A 15 -10.51 28.59 0.27
N ILE A 16 -10.82 27.30 0.54
CA ILE A 16 -11.43 26.39 -0.45
C ILE A 16 -12.78 26.93 -0.93
N THR A 17 -13.63 27.38 0.01
CA THR A 17 -14.96 27.91 -0.32
C THR A 17 -14.86 29.17 -1.17
N THR A 18 -13.89 30.05 -0.87
CA THR A 18 -13.63 31.28 -1.64
C THR A 18 -13.15 30.94 -3.05
N GLN A 19 -12.21 30.01 -3.19
CA GLN A 19 -11.71 29.58 -4.51
C GLN A 19 -12.82 28.96 -5.37
N HIS A 20 -13.69 28.15 -4.77
CA HIS A 20 -14.83 27.53 -5.45
C HIS A 20 -15.85 28.57 -5.98
N GLN A 21 -16.07 29.65 -5.23
CA GLN A 21 -16.92 30.77 -5.67
C GLN A 21 -16.28 31.55 -6.81
N ILE A 22 -14.96 31.77 -6.77
CA ILE A 22 -14.21 32.48 -7.82
C ILE A 22 -14.19 31.69 -9.14
N THR A 23 -14.06 30.37 -9.07
CA THR A 23 -14.04 29.48 -10.25
C THR A 23 -15.44 29.11 -10.75
N ASN A 24 -16.53 29.63 -10.18
CA ASN A 24 -17.91 29.20 -10.48
C ASN A 24 -18.10 27.68 -10.41
N GLY A 25 -17.33 26.99 -9.58
CA GLY A 25 -17.31 25.52 -9.50
C GLY A 25 -16.76 24.80 -10.75
N ASP A 26 -16.16 25.51 -11.69
CA ASP A 26 -15.57 24.94 -12.90
C ASP A 26 -14.19 24.34 -12.55
N ASN A 27 -14.23 23.17 -11.91
CA ASN A 27 -13.08 22.33 -11.62
C ASN A 27 -12.62 21.64 -12.92
N ASN A 28 -12.15 22.42 -13.88
CA ASN A 28 -11.67 21.90 -15.15
C ASN A 28 -10.28 21.31 -14.95
N PHE A 29 -10.23 20.13 -14.32
CA PHE A 29 -9.03 19.33 -14.26
C PHE A 29 -8.73 18.84 -15.68
N ALA A 30 -7.74 19.47 -16.33
CA ALA A 30 -7.19 18.92 -17.55
C ALA A 30 -6.45 17.63 -17.17
N GLU A 31 -7.08 16.48 -17.42
CA GLU A 31 -6.38 15.20 -17.32
C GLU A 31 -5.20 15.22 -18.30
N VAL A 32 -3.98 15.18 -17.75
CA VAL A 32 -2.80 14.97 -18.58
C VAL A 32 -2.79 13.50 -18.95
N HIS A 33 -3.28 13.20 -20.15
CA HIS A 33 -3.21 11.85 -20.67
C HIS A 33 -1.76 11.53 -21.05
N ASN A 34 -1.23 10.44 -20.50
CA ASN A 34 0.06 9.92 -20.90
C ASN A 34 -0.17 8.78 -21.90
N ASP A 35 0.18 9.01 -23.17
CA ASP A 35 0.09 8.01 -24.24
C ASP A 35 1.12 6.88 -24.09
N VAL A 36 2.05 6.98 -23.14
CA VAL A 36 3.06 5.95 -22.90
C VAL A 36 2.47 4.83 -22.06
N SER A 37 2.42 3.64 -22.64
CA SER A 37 1.99 2.41 -21.95
C SER A 37 3.08 1.90 -20.99
N ILE A 38 2.65 1.39 -19.84
CA ILE A 38 3.50 0.67 -18.89
C ILE A 38 3.32 -0.83 -19.12
N TYR A 39 4.43 -1.56 -19.22
CA TYR A 39 4.43 -3.02 -19.36
C TYR A 39 5.19 -3.64 -18.20
N MET A 40 4.60 -4.66 -17.61
CA MET A 40 5.26 -5.49 -16.61
C MET A 40 5.91 -6.70 -17.31
N LYS A 41 7.16 -6.97 -16.97
CA LYS A 41 7.84 -8.19 -17.43
C LYS A 41 7.45 -9.34 -16.51
N SER A 42 7.42 -10.55 -17.07
CA SER A 42 7.34 -11.75 -16.24
C SER A 42 8.58 -11.87 -15.35
N THR A 43 8.35 -12.35 -14.13
CA THR A 43 9.35 -12.67 -13.11
C THR A 43 9.79 -14.13 -13.22
N ASP A 44 10.83 -14.50 -12.48
CA ASP A 44 11.38 -15.86 -12.40
C ASP A 44 11.53 -16.33 -10.95
N ASP A 45 11.87 -17.61 -10.80
CA ASP A 45 12.00 -18.25 -9.49
C ASP A 45 13.10 -17.60 -8.62
N GLN A 46 14.17 -17.07 -9.24
CA GLN A 46 15.27 -16.44 -8.52
C GLN A 46 14.85 -15.09 -7.92
N GLU A 47 14.10 -14.29 -8.68
CA GLU A 47 13.53 -13.03 -8.19
C GLU A 47 12.53 -13.29 -7.06
N ILE A 48 11.62 -14.25 -7.23
CA ILE A 48 10.66 -14.63 -6.17
C ILE A 48 11.39 -15.13 -4.92
N GLU A 49 12.39 -16.00 -5.06
CA GLU A 49 13.22 -16.46 -3.96
C GLU A 49 13.92 -15.30 -3.23
N GLY A 50 14.45 -14.32 -3.98
CA GLY A 50 15.04 -13.11 -3.42
C GLY A 50 14.03 -12.34 -2.58
N VAL A 51 12.84 -12.04 -3.13
CA VAL A 51 11.77 -11.34 -2.42
C VAL A 51 11.34 -12.08 -1.15
N LEU A 52 11.18 -13.40 -1.21
CA LEU A 52 10.82 -14.20 -0.03
C LEU A 52 11.89 -14.14 1.07
N SER A 53 13.16 -14.02 0.69
CA SER A 53 14.29 -13.96 1.63
C SER A 53 14.44 -12.58 2.30
N GLU A 54 13.84 -11.54 1.72
CA GLU A 54 13.83 -10.18 2.26
C GLU A 54 12.62 -9.91 3.19
N LEU A 55 11.72 -10.88 3.34
CA LEU A 55 10.57 -10.76 4.23
C LEU A 55 11.03 -10.57 5.69
N LYS A 56 10.42 -9.61 6.38
CA LYS A 56 10.68 -9.39 7.80
C LYS A 56 10.10 -10.55 8.62
N GLU A 57 10.95 -11.32 9.29
CA GLU A 57 10.58 -12.51 10.09
C GLU A 57 9.35 -12.28 11.00
N ASN A 58 9.29 -11.12 11.66
CA ASN A 58 8.23 -10.76 12.61
C ASN A 58 7.09 -9.94 11.98
N ALA A 59 6.89 -10.02 10.67
CA ALA A 59 5.73 -9.44 10.02
C ALA A 59 4.44 -10.11 10.52
N ALA A 60 3.42 -9.30 10.80
CA ALA A 60 2.12 -9.83 11.17
C ALA A 60 1.52 -10.60 9.99
N PRO A 61 0.98 -11.81 10.19
CA PRO A 61 0.38 -12.57 9.12
C PRO A 61 -0.90 -11.90 8.60
N GLY A 62 -1.24 -12.23 7.35
CA GLY A 62 -2.45 -11.79 6.66
C GLY A 62 -3.73 -12.37 7.26
N HIS A 63 -4.80 -12.43 6.46
CA HIS A 63 -6.07 -13.01 6.89
C HIS A 63 -6.02 -14.55 6.96
N ASP A 64 -5.06 -15.17 6.28
CA ASP A 64 -4.84 -16.62 6.18
C ASP A 64 -4.01 -17.18 7.35
N GLN A 65 -3.46 -16.31 8.18
CA GLN A 65 -2.62 -16.64 9.33
C GLN A 65 -1.30 -17.36 8.97
N ILE A 66 -0.89 -17.32 7.69
CA ILE A 66 0.40 -17.86 7.24
C ILE A 66 1.50 -16.89 7.64
N THR A 67 2.48 -17.38 8.41
CA THR A 67 3.61 -16.58 8.88
C THR A 67 4.79 -16.65 7.91
N VAL A 68 5.72 -15.69 8.01
CA VAL A 68 6.98 -15.72 7.23
C VAL A 68 7.75 -17.01 7.51
N ARG A 69 7.72 -17.50 8.74
CA ARG A 69 8.37 -18.76 9.12
C ARG A 69 7.74 -19.98 8.44
N ASP A 70 6.42 -19.97 8.25
CA ASP A 70 5.75 -21.04 7.50
C ASP A 70 6.21 -21.04 6.04
N ILE A 71 6.30 -19.85 5.43
CA ILE A 71 6.79 -19.65 4.06
C ILE A 71 8.23 -20.15 3.92
N GLU A 72 9.12 -19.81 4.85
CA GLU A 72 10.52 -20.26 4.86
C GLU A 72 10.62 -21.80 4.92
N ASN A 73 9.80 -22.45 5.74
CA ASN A 73 9.80 -23.92 5.89
C ASN A 73 9.39 -24.65 4.60
N ILE A 74 8.61 -24.02 3.73
CA ILE A 74 8.09 -24.64 2.50
C ILE A 74 8.61 -23.98 1.22
N LYS A 75 9.58 -23.06 1.35
CA LYS A 75 10.05 -22.15 0.29
C LYS A 75 10.37 -22.86 -1.02
N GLU A 76 11.15 -23.94 -0.95
CA GLU A 76 11.55 -24.73 -2.12
C GLU A 76 10.36 -25.27 -2.94
N SER A 77 9.26 -25.61 -2.27
CA SER A 77 8.06 -26.16 -2.90
C SER A 77 7.13 -25.08 -3.44
N ILE A 78 7.09 -23.91 -2.79
CA ILE A 78 6.15 -22.84 -3.15
C ILE A 78 6.70 -21.88 -4.20
N VAL A 79 8.03 -21.68 -4.28
CA VAL A 79 8.63 -20.73 -5.23
C VAL A 79 8.14 -20.95 -6.67
N PRO A 80 8.22 -22.18 -7.25
CA PRO A 80 7.77 -22.40 -8.63
C PRO A 80 6.27 -22.14 -8.85
N ASN A 81 5.47 -22.34 -7.81
CA ASN A 81 4.03 -22.10 -7.84
C ASN A 81 3.71 -20.60 -7.73
N LEU A 82 4.40 -19.89 -6.84
CA LEU A 82 4.27 -18.45 -6.68
C LEU A 82 4.71 -17.71 -7.93
N THR A 83 5.83 -18.09 -8.57
CA THR A 83 6.28 -17.49 -9.84
C THR A 83 5.20 -17.56 -10.92
N LYS A 84 4.55 -18.72 -11.06
CA LYS A 84 3.43 -18.89 -12.02
C LYS A 84 2.23 -18.00 -11.68
N LEU A 85 1.87 -17.91 -10.40
CA LEU A 85 0.77 -17.08 -9.93
C LEU A 85 1.06 -15.59 -10.14
N VAL A 86 2.24 -15.13 -9.75
CA VAL A 86 2.67 -13.74 -9.92
C VAL A 86 2.71 -13.38 -11.40
N ASN A 87 3.28 -14.23 -12.25
CA ASN A 87 3.26 -14.01 -13.70
C ASN A 87 1.85 -13.91 -14.28
N LYS A 88 0.91 -14.74 -13.80
CA LYS A 88 -0.50 -14.64 -14.20
C LYS A 88 -1.09 -13.28 -13.84
N VAL A 89 -0.79 -12.76 -12.65
CA VAL A 89 -1.24 -11.44 -12.20
C VAL A 89 -0.59 -10.33 -13.03
N LEU A 90 0.72 -10.38 -13.26
CA LEU A 90 1.45 -9.37 -14.04
C LEU A 90 0.98 -9.29 -15.50
N ILE A 91 0.70 -10.44 -16.13
CA ILE A 91 0.22 -10.50 -17.52
C ILE A 91 -1.24 -10.07 -17.64
N SER A 92 -2.11 -10.51 -16.73
CA SER A 92 -3.55 -10.24 -16.83
C SER A 92 -3.96 -8.90 -16.21
N GLY A 93 -3.15 -8.35 -15.31
CA GLY A 93 -3.53 -7.21 -14.46
C GLY A 93 -4.61 -7.55 -13.42
N ILE A 94 -4.98 -8.83 -13.27
CA ILE A 94 -6.07 -9.26 -12.38
C ILE A 94 -5.50 -9.79 -11.08
N PHE A 95 -5.75 -9.07 -10.00
CA PHE A 95 -5.39 -9.48 -8.63
C PHE A 95 -6.54 -10.25 -7.96
N PRO A 96 -6.22 -11.30 -7.14
CA PRO A 96 -7.19 -11.99 -6.29
C PRO A 96 -7.99 -11.03 -5.41
N GLN A 97 -9.24 -11.36 -5.11
CA GLN A 97 -10.09 -10.49 -4.27
C GLN A 97 -9.61 -10.47 -2.81
N GLU A 98 -9.11 -11.59 -2.34
CA GLU A 98 -8.57 -11.81 -1.01
C GLU A 98 -7.36 -10.91 -0.74
N GLN A 99 -6.54 -10.65 -1.77
CA GLN A 99 -5.38 -9.76 -1.70
C GLN A 99 -5.73 -8.27 -1.76
N LYS A 100 -7.00 -7.90 -2.00
CA LYS A 100 -7.48 -6.51 -1.97
C LYS A 100 -8.03 -6.11 -0.60
N VAL A 101 -8.10 -7.05 0.34
CA VAL A 101 -8.60 -6.80 1.69
C VAL A 101 -7.48 -6.25 2.57
N SER A 102 -7.73 -5.10 3.20
CA SER A 102 -6.79 -4.51 4.17
C SER A 102 -7.15 -4.90 5.61
N LYS A 103 -6.15 -5.30 6.38
CA LYS A 103 -6.26 -5.55 7.82
C LYS A 103 -5.77 -4.33 8.59
N PHE A 104 -6.67 -3.69 9.33
CA PHE A 104 -6.33 -2.57 10.22
C PHE A 104 -6.17 -3.08 11.65
N SER A 105 -5.06 -2.76 12.29
CA SER A 105 -4.83 -3.08 13.70
C SER A 105 -4.24 -1.85 14.38
N PRO A 106 -4.94 -1.27 15.39
CA PRO A 106 -4.38 -0.18 16.17
C PRO A 106 -3.10 -0.66 16.87
N ILE A 107 -1.97 -0.02 16.57
CA ILE A 107 -0.71 -0.27 17.25
C ILE A 107 -0.42 0.95 18.12
N TYR A 108 -0.30 0.73 19.42
CA TYR A 108 0.12 1.79 20.33
C TYR A 108 1.60 2.08 20.11
N LYS A 109 1.93 3.29 19.67
CA LYS A 109 3.31 3.73 19.52
C LYS A 109 3.90 3.96 20.92
N SER A 110 4.91 3.19 21.29
CA SER A 110 5.56 3.29 22.60
C SER A 110 6.46 4.52 22.67
N ASP A 111 5.87 5.69 22.91
CA ASP A 111 6.59 6.92 23.23
C ASP A 111 6.30 7.30 24.71
N ARG A 112 7.12 6.80 25.65
CA ARG A 112 7.65 7.47 26.87
C ARG A 112 8.26 6.46 27.86
N LYS A 113 9.56 6.64 28.15
CA LYS A 113 10.17 6.24 29.42
C LYS A 113 9.61 7.17 30.48
N ASP A 114 8.94 6.63 31.47
CA ASP A 114 8.55 7.40 32.65
C ASP A 114 9.83 7.78 33.41
N HIS A 115 10.20 9.06 33.33
CA HIS A 115 11.15 9.64 34.28
C HIS A 115 10.39 9.82 35.60
N ILE A 116 10.46 8.80 36.46
CA ILE A 116 10.16 8.89 37.89
C ILE A 116 11.41 9.39 38.60
#